data_AF-A0A1H9JM47-F1
#
_entry.id   AF-A0A1H9JM47-F1
#
_cell.length_a   1.000
_cell.length_b   1.000
_cell.length_c   1.000
_cell.angle_alpha   90.00
_cell.angle_beta   90.00
_cell.angle_gamma   90.00
#
_symmetry.space_group_name_H-M   'P 1'
#
loop_
_entity.id
_entity.type
_entity.pdbx_description
1 polymer ?
#
loop_
_entity_poly.entity_id
_entity_poly.type
_entity_poly.pdbx_seq_one_letter_code
_entity_poly.pdbx_strand_id
1 'polypeptide(L)'
;MALELDYALRVTRELGLSGESSCVDREKPLRVYIAVDGTLPGHPDRDVALLWTKSHGWAIAVEEHGGADLTVVAHMGGAVEPPPRTVARWARRMLAQSTRPATVHPAAHSGHVA
;
A
#
# COMPACT_ATOMS: atom_id res chain seq x y z
N MET A 1 6.83 -8.68 -21.10
CA MET A 1 8.04 -8.64 -20.26
C MET A 1 8.52 -7.20 -20.06
N ALA A 2 9.07 -6.51 -21.07
CA ALA A 2 9.63 -5.15 -20.89
C ALA A 2 8.58 -4.05 -20.61
N LEU A 3 7.40 -4.13 -21.22
CA LEU A 3 6.32 -3.15 -21.03
C LEU A 3 5.75 -3.14 -19.61
N GLU A 4 5.76 -4.27 -18.93
CA GLU A 4 5.21 -4.42 -17.57
C GLU A 4 6.12 -3.79 -16.53
N LEU A 5 7.43 -4.00 -16.68
CA LEU A 5 8.47 -3.33 -15.91
C LEU A 5 8.43 -1.81 -16.15
N ASP A 6 8.25 -1.38 -17.40
CA ASP A 6 8.10 0.05 -17.72
C ASP A 6 6.87 0.66 -17.06
N TYR A 7 5.73 -0.04 -17.09
CA TYR A 7 4.51 0.41 -16.41
C TYR A 7 4.70 0.52 -14.89
N ALA A 8 5.26 -0.51 -14.26
CA ALA A 8 5.58 -0.50 -12.83
C ALA A 8 6.49 0.68 -12.45
N LEU A 9 7.56 0.91 -13.23
CA LEU A 9 8.47 2.02 -13.03
C LEU A 9 7.78 3.38 -13.15
N ARG A 10 6.84 3.54 -14.10
CA ARG A 10 6.03 4.76 -14.20
C ARG A 10 5.17 4.97 -12.95
N VAL A 11 4.62 3.90 -12.36
CA VAL A 11 3.86 3.97 -11.10
C VAL A 11 4.77 4.39 -9.94
N THR A 12 5.95 3.78 -9.80
CA THR A 12 6.96 4.13 -8.78
C THR A 12 7.34 5.62 -8.87
N ARG A 13 7.53 6.14 -10.09
CA ARG A 13 7.84 7.55 -10.34
C ARG A 13 6.70 8.49 -9.97
N GLU A 14 5.46 8.12 -10.28
CA GLU A 14 4.28 8.92 -9.90
C GLU A 14 4.04 8.89 -8.37
N LEU A 15 4.47 7.82 -7.68
CA LEU A 15 4.49 7.75 -6.22
C LEU A 15 5.57 8.64 -5.59
N GLY A 16 6.61 9.00 -6.35
CA GLY A 16 7.74 9.81 -5.88
C GLY A 16 8.84 8.96 -5.23
N LEU A 17 8.83 7.65 -5.47
CA LEU A 17 9.80 6.72 -4.92
C LEU A 17 11.04 6.65 -5.83
N SER A 18 12.22 6.66 -5.22
CA SER A 18 13.49 6.41 -5.89
C SER A 18 13.51 4.96 -6.41
N GLY A 19 14.11 4.72 -7.58
CA GLY A 19 14.03 3.44 -8.30
C GLY A 19 14.56 2.19 -7.58
N GLU A 20 15.09 2.34 -6.36
CA GLU A 20 15.58 1.26 -5.49
C GLU A 20 14.47 0.63 -4.63
N SER A 21 13.29 1.26 -4.52
CA SER A 21 12.17 0.79 -3.68
C SER A 21 11.22 -0.20 -4.36
N SER A 22 11.52 -0.66 -5.57
CA SER A 22 10.70 -1.64 -6.30
C SER A 22 11.46 -2.94 -6.54
N CYS A 23 10.92 -4.05 -6.05
CA CYS A 23 11.42 -5.39 -6.32
C CYS A 23 10.46 -6.09 -7.30
N VAL A 24 11.00 -6.73 -8.34
CA VAL A 24 10.19 -7.48 -9.31
C VAL A 24 10.49 -8.95 -9.13
N ASP A 25 9.54 -9.66 -8.55
CA ASP A 25 9.60 -11.12 -8.47
C ASP A 25 9.24 -11.71 -9.85
N ARG A 26 10.18 -12.48 -10.40
CA ARG A 26 10.10 -13.04 -11.76
C ARG A 26 9.62 -14.49 -11.76
N GLU A 27 9.28 -15.07 -10.61
CA GLU A 27 8.91 -16.48 -10.48
C GLU A 27 7.38 -16.68 -10.49
N LYS A 28 6.72 -16.28 -11.59
CA LYS A 28 5.30 -16.55 -11.96
C LYS A 28 4.17 -16.12 -10.97
N PRO A 29 3.02 -15.67 -11.52
CA PRO A 29 2.92 -14.62 -12.53
C PRO A 29 3.67 -13.38 -12.07
N LEU A 30 4.10 -12.51 -13.00
CA LEU A 30 4.85 -11.29 -12.70
C LEU A 30 4.16 -10.53 -11.57
N ARG A 31 4.80 -10.51 -10.40
CA ARG A 31 4.37 -9.80 -9.20
C ARG A 31 5.30 -8.62 -9.05
N VAL A 32 4.76 -7.45 -9.39
CA VAL A 32 5.45 -6.20 -9.10
C VAL A 32 5.19 -5.93 -7.62
N TYR A 33 6.27 -5.80 -6.86
CA TYR A 33 6.26 -5.38 -5.47
C TYR A 33 6.88 -3.99 -5.39
N ILE A 34 6.16 -3.04 -4.81
CA ILE A 34 6.66 -1.69 -4.56
C ILE A 34 6.44 -1.40 -3.09
N ALA A 35 7.54 -1.26 -2.34
CA ALA A 35 7.47 -0.77 -0.96
C ALA A 35 7.05 0.70 -0.98
N VAL A 36 6.06 1.06 -0.18
CA VAL A 36 5.55 2.43 -0.08
C VAL A 36 5.69 2.90 1.35
N ASP A 37 6.41 4.02 1.54
CA ASP A 37 6.50 4.66 2.83
C ASP A 37 5.12 5.13 3.32
N GLY A 38 4.73 4.65 4.50
CA GLY A 38 3.49 5.01 5.16
C GLY A 38 2.94 3.86 5.99
N THR A 39 1.83 4.11 6.67
CA THR A 39 1.14 3.12 7.50
C THR A 39 -0.30 3.01 7.06
N LEU A 40 -0.93 1.87 7.34
CA LEU A 40 -2.36 1.65 7.08
C LEU A 40 -3.19 1.76 8.38
N PRO A 41 -4.46 2.18 8.31
CA PRO A 41 -5.31 2.26 9.50
C PRO A 41 -5.50 0.83 10.03
N GLY A 42 -5.12 0.59 11.29
CA GLY A 42 -5.13 -0.74 11.91
C GLY A 42 -3.79 -1.50 11.85
N HIS A 43 -2.81 -0.99 11.10
CA HIS A 43 -1.45 -1.56 11.00
C HIS A 43 -0.38 -0.45 11.05
N PRO A 44 -0.24 0.28 12.19
CA PRO A 44 0.69 1.41 12.31
C PRO A 44 2.18 1.01 12.31
N ASP A 45 2.51 -0.24 12.63
CA ASP A 45 3.88 -0.75 12.71
C ASP A 45 4.17 -1.80 11.63
N ARG A 46 3.57 -1.65 10.44
CA ARG A 46 3.76 -2.57 9.31
C ARG A 46 4.16 -1.82 8.06
N ASP A 47 5.15 -2.37 7.38
CA ASP A 47 5.52 -1.93 6.04
C ASP A 47 4.40 -2.23 5.06
N VAL A 48 4.13 -1.25 4.20
CA VAL A 48 3.06 -1.30 3.21
C VAL A 48 3.66 -1.53 1.84
N ALA A 49 3.10 -2.51 1.12
CA ALA A 49 3.51 -2.85 -0.22
C ALA A 49 2.35 -2.70 -1.20
N LEU A 50 2.63 -2.18 -2.39
CA LEU A 50 1.75 -2.31 -3.54
C LEU A 50 2.14 -3.54 -4.34
N LEU A 51 1.13 -4.36 -4.62
CA LEU A 51 1.24 -5.57 -5.42
C LEU A 51 0.48 -5.38 -6.72
N TRP A 52 1.08 -5.80 -7.83
CA TRP A 52 0.37 -5.83 -9.11
C TRP A 52 0.59 -7.14 -9.85
N THR A 53 -0.51 -7.66 -10.41
CA THR A 53 -0.50 -8.79 -11.34
C THR A 53 -1.45 -8.51 -12.51
N LYS A 54 -1.16 -9.10 -13.67
CA LYS A 54 -2.04 -9.00 -14.85
C LYS A 54 -3.42 -9.64 -14.69
N SER A 55 -3.57 -10.55 -13.74
CA SER A 55 -4.85 -11.24 -13.53
C SER A 55 -5.75 -10.50 -12.54
N HIS A 56 -5.16 -9.83 -11.55
CA HIS A 56 -5.91 -9.23 -10.43
C HIS A 56 -5.77 -7.71 -10.34
N GLY A 57 -4.93 -7.08 -11.18
CA GLY A 57 -4.66 -5.65 -11.12
C GLY A 57 -3.84 -5.27 -9.87
N TRP A 58 -4.08 -4.05 -9.38
CA TRP A 58 -3.37 -3.50 -8.23
C TRP A 58 -4.03 -3.89 -6.91
N ALA A 59 -3.21 -4.19 -5.92
CA ALA A 59 -3.61 -4.42 -4.54
C ALA A 59 -2.64 -3.73 -3.60
N ILE A 60 -3.09 -3.43 -2.39
CA ILE A 60 -2.25 -2.95 -1.30
C ILE A 60 -2.21 -4.02 -0.22
N ALA A 61 -1.02 -4.32 0.27
CA ALA A 61 -0.75 -5.33 1.26
C ALA A 61 0.12 -4.76 2.38
N VAL A 62 0.05 -5.39 3.54
CA VAL A 62 0.95 -5.13 4.66
C VAL A 62 1.83 -6.35 4.88
N GLU A 63 3.09 -6.13 5.23
CA GLU A 63 3.94 -7.22 5.71
C GLU A 63 3.43 -7.72 7.06
N GLU A 64 3.44 -9.03 7.29
CA GLU A 64 3.09 -9.62 8.57
C GLU A 64 4.31 -9.64 9.51
N HIS A 65 4.07 -9.71 10.83
CA HIS A 65 5.15 -9.89 11.81
C HIS A 65 5.89 -11.21 11.54
N GLY A 66 7.14 -11.11 11.09
CA GLY A 66 7.94 -12.25 10.62
C GLY A 66 8.48 -12.09 9.21
N GLY A 67 8.08 -11.05 8.47
CA GLY A 67 8.78 -10.53 7.29
C GLY A 67 8.67 -11.35 6.00
N ALA A 68 8.02 -12.52 6.03
CA ALA A 68 7.90 -13.38 4.85
C ALA A 68 6.53 -13.32 4.17
N ASP A 69 5.47 -13.00 4.92
CA ASP A 69 4.10 -13.04 4.42
C ASP A 69 3.50 -11.64 4.24
N LEU A 70 2.75 -11.47 3.16
CA LEU A 70 2.04 -10.25 2.79
C LEU A 70 0.54 -10.48 2.89
N THR A 71 -0.14 -9.68 3.70
CA THR A 71 -1.61 -9.71 3.81
C THR A 71 -2.21 -8.62 2.94
N VAL A 72 -2.98 -9.00 1.91
CA VAL A 72 -3.70 -8.04 1.05
C VAL A 72 -4.85 -7.43 1.83
N VAL A 73 -4.84 -6.10 1.96
CA VAL A 73 -5.87 -5.34 2.69
C VAL A 73 -6.92 -4.73 1.78
N ALA A 74 -6.58 -4.42 0.53
CA ALA A 74 -7.53 -3.88 -0.45
C ALA A 74 -7.07 -4.10 -1.89
N HIS A 75 -8.04 -4.30 -2.77
CA HIS A 75 -7.84 -4.35 -4.22
C HIS A 75 -8.34 -3.06 -4.87
N MET A 76 -7.56 -2.55 -5.83
CA MET A 76 -8.00 -1.51 -6.75
C MET A 76 -8.90 -2.16 -7.80
N GLY A 77 -10.22 -2.14 -7.56
CA GLY A 77 -11.19 -2.60 -8.55
C GLY A 77 -11.12 -1.79 -9.86
N GLY A 78 -11.57 -2.40 -10.96
CA GLY A 78 -11.63 -1.77 -12.28
C GLY A 78 -10.60 -2.32 -13.27
N ALA A 79 -9.92 -1.43 -14.00
CA ALA A 79 -8.93 -1.84 -14.98
C ALA A 79 -7.71 -2.51 -14.31
N VAL A 80 -7.18 -3.55 -14.95
CA VAL A 80 -5.95 -4.23 -14.50
C VAL A 80 -4.74 -3.30 -14.63
N GLU A 81 -4.67 -2.52 -15.71
CA GLU A 81 -3.60 -1.55 -16.00
C GLU A 81 -4.18 -0.13 -16.06
N PRO A 82 -4.61 0.46 -14.93
CA PRO A 82 -5.11 1.83 -14.90
C PRO A 82 -3.96 2.81 -15.12
N PRO A 83 -4.22 4.07 -15.49
CA PRO A 83 -3.17 5.09 -15.63
C PRO A 83 -2.30 5.18 -14.36
N PRO A 84 -0.95 5.28 -14.46
CA PRO A 84 -0.08 5.25 -13.28
C PRO A 84 -0.43 6.29 -12.19
N ARG A 85 -0.87 7.48 -12.62
CA ARG A 85 -1.37 8.54 -11.73
C ARG A 85 -2.59 8.13 -10.91
N THR A 86 -3.46 7.30 -11.47
CA THR A 86 -4.64 6.79 -10.80
C THR A 86 -4.24 5.83 -9.69
N VAL A 87 -3.27 4.95 -9.95
CA VAL A 87 -2.69 4.03 -8.94
C VAL A 87 -2.07 4.83 -7.80
N ALA A 88 -1.19 5.78 -8.13
CA ALA A 88 -0.50 6.61 -7.13
C ALA A 88 -1.48 7.40 -6.25
N ARG A 89 -2.51 8.01 -6.86
CA ARG A 89 -3.56 8.73 -6.11
C ARG A 89 -4.36 7.81 -5.20
N TRP A 90 -4.68 6.60 -5.65
CA TRP A 90 -5.42 5.63 -4.85
C TRP A 90 -4.59 5.15 -3.65
N ALA A 91 -3.32 4.78 -3.87
CA ALA A 91 -2.42 4.38 -2.80
C ALA A 91 -2.27 5.48 -1.73
N ARG A 92 -2.03 6.73 -2.16
CA ARG A 92 -1.97 7.89 -1.25
C ARG A 92 -3.27 8.09 -0.47
N ARG A 93 -4.44 7.86 -1.06
CA ARG A 93 -5.73 7.92 -0.35
C ARG A 93 -5.87 6.82 0.69
N MET A 94 -5.36 5.61 0.43
CA MET A 94 -5.35 4.53 1.42
C MET A 94 -4.47 4.90 2.62
N LEU A 95 -3.26 5.39 2.37
CA LEU A 95 -2.32 5.84 3.40
C LEU A 95 -2.81 7.08 4.18
N ALA A 96 -3.49 8.02 3.51
CA ALA A 96 -4.02 9.22 4.16
C ALA A 96 -5.18 8.91 5.13
N GLN A 97 -5.92 7.83 4.91
CA GLN A 97 -6.98 7.40 5.84
C GLN A 97 -6.42 6.94 7.18
N SER A 98 -5.16 6.50 7.22
CA SER A 98 -4.42 6.14 8.44
C SER A 98 -4.05 7.36 9.27
N THR A 99 -3.85 8.50 8.61
CA THR A 99 -3.54 9.79 9.22
C THR A 99 -4.77 10.52 9.77
N ARG A 100 -5.98 9.94 9.66
CA ARG A 100 -7.14 10.55 10.33
C ARG A 100 -6.80 10.60 11.83
N PRO A 101 -6.65 11.79 12.42
CA PRO A 101 -6.31 11.89 13.83
C PRO A 101 -7.40 11.12 14.56
N ALA A 102 -7.01 10.09 15.31
CA ALA A 102 -7.90 9.43 16.24
C ALA A 102 -8.60 10.56 16.98
N THR A 103 -9.93 10.65 16.83
CA THR A 103 -10.73 11.49 17.69
C THR A 103 -10.35 11.06 19.10
N VAL A 104 -9.57 11.89 19.79
CA VAL A 104 -9.38 11.79 21.22
C VAL A 104 -10.77 11.87 21.80
N HIS A 105 -11.37 10.74 22.13
CA HIS A 105 -12.51 10.76 23.02
C HIS A 105 -12.00 11.40 24.31
N PRO A 106 -12.52 12.57 24.73
CA PRO A 106 -12.27 13.00 26.08
C PRO A 106 -12.96 11.97 26.97
N ALA A 107 -12.18 11.08 27.58
CA ALA A 107 -12.66 10.28 28.69
C ALA A 107 -12.87 11.22 29.88
N ALA A 108 -13.95 11.98 29.80
CA ALA A 108 -14.62 12.54 30.95
C ALA A 108 -15.33 11.39 31.66
N HIS A 109 -14.71 10.87 32.72
CA HIS A 109 -15.44 10.31 33.84
C HIS A 109 -14.64 10.71 35.09
N SER A 110 -14.99 11.86 35.69
CA SER A 110 -15.94 11.93 36.81
C SER A 110 -15.48 11.02 37.95
N GLY A 111 -14.93 11.67 38.98
CA GLY A 111 -14.09 11.03 39.98
C GLY A 111 -14.80 10.20 41.04
N HIS A 112 -14.00 9.75 41.99
CA HIS A 112 -14.44 9.58 43.37
C HIS A 112 -13.24 9.72 44.31
N VAL A 113 -13.44 10.55 45.31
CA VAL A 113 -12.60 10.76 46.48
C VAL A 113 -12.91 9.69 47.51
N ALA A 114 -11.89 9.11 48.14
CA ALA A 114 -11.81 8.79 49.57
C ALA A 114 -10.44 8.14 49.85
#